data_AF-M4ZNA8-F1
#
_entry.id   AF-M4ZNA8-F1
#
_cell.length_a   1.000
_cell.length_b   1.000
_cell.length_c   1.000
_cell.angle_alpha   90.00
_cell.angle_beta   90.00
_cell.angle_gamma   90.00
#
_symmetry.space_group_name_H-M   'P 1'
#
loop_
_entity.id
_entity.type
_entity.pdbx_description
1 polymer ?
#
loop_
_entity_poly.entity_id
_entity_poly.type
_entity_poly.pdbx_seq_one_letter_code
_entity_poly.pdbx_strand_id
1 'polypeptide(L)'
;MSSEDEVIADAGADVEDGQGRQRSTISFPYADLNSAVALAQAIHGNVGLGDCDDSQLAAWTNQSVKSSTFRVQLTAARLFGLMGTDGAGKHRLTELGRMIVDPSRTREARARSFLMVPLFKAVFDNYNGSILPPAAALARDMVALGVAEKTKDRARQVFERSADQAGFFGSGRDRLVMPGITIGVRLPKPDADRHDGKDREAAGKDPLIDALIQKLPKTGDPWSADERVTWLQMISMAFQMTYGPTEAIEIKKKGE
;
A
#
# COMPACT_ATOMS: atom_id res chain seq x y z
N MET A 1 12.69 -53.24 -12.28
CA MET A 1 12.19 -52.54 -11.08
C MET A 1 12.93 -51.21 -11.06
N SER A 2 12.62 -50.28 -11.98
CA SER A 2 11.50 -49.32 -11.90
C SER A 2 11.48 -48.61 -10.55
N SER A 3 12.03 -47.40 -10.53
CA SER A 3 11.29 -46.18 -10.20
C SER A 3 12.15 -44.98 -10.59
N GLU A 4 11.71 -44.29 -11.62
CA GLU A 4 12.13 -42.96 -12.04
C GLU A 4 11.60 -41.94 -11.03
N ASP A 5 12.48 -41.13 -10.43
CA ASP A 5 12.07 -39.91 -9.74
C ASP A 5 12.26 -38.72 -10.69
N GLU A 6 11.12 -38.29 -11.18
CA GLU A 6 10.85 -37.19 -12.08
C GLU A 6 11.05 -35.84 -11.36
N VAL A 7 12.17 -35.17 -11.64
CA VAL A 7 12.41 -33.80 -11.18
C VAL A 7 11.84 -32.84 -12.23
N ILE A 8 10.65 -32.31 -11.95
CA ILE A 8 10.00 -31.28 -12.76
C ILE A 8 10.83 -29.99 -12.67
N ALA A 9 11.60 -29.72 -13.72
CA ALA A 9 12.13 -28.40 -14.03
C ALA A 9 11.09 -27.65 -14.87
N ASP A 10 10.42 -26.64 -14.30
CA ASP A 10 9.64 -25.70 -15.11
C ASP A 10 10.48 -24.45 -15.38
N ALA A 11 10.72 -24.27 -16.67
CA ALA A 11 11.57 -23.28 -17.29
C ALA A 11 10.73 -22.05 -17.66
N GLY A 12 10.99 -20.93 -17.00
CA GLY A 12 10.66 -19.61 -17.53
C GLY A 12 11.68 -19.20 -18.59
N ALA A 13 11.69 -19.89 -19.73
CA ALA A 13 12.46 -19.50 -20.90
C ALA A 13 11.82 -18.25 -21.53
N ASP A 14 12.55 -17.14 -21.50
CA ASP A 14 12.28 -15.97 -22.32
C ASP A 14 12.37 -16.41 -23.80
N VAL A 15 11.21 -16.53 -24.45
CA VAL A 15 11.15 -16.54 -25.92
C VAL A 15 11.31 -15.08 -26.36
N GLU A 16 12.51 -14.74 -26.82
CA GLU A 16 12.75 -13.51 -27.58
C GLU A 16 12.01 -13.60 -28.91
N ASP A 17 10.93 -12.84 -29.05
CA ASP A 17 10.31 -12.56 -30.35
C ASP A 17 10.29 -11.05 -30.61
N GLY A 18 10.86 -10.68 -31.76
CA GLY A 18 11.32 -9.36 -32.16
C GLY A 18 10.22 -8.39 -32.58
N GLN A 19 9.14 -8.29 -31.81
CA GLN A 19 8.15 -7.22 -31.93
C GLN A 19 8.13 -6.42 -30.63
N GLY A 20 8.49 -5.14 -30.73
CA GLY A 20 8.70 -4.22 -29.60
C GLY A 20 7.79 -4.50 -28.41
N ARG A 21 8.38 -4.79 -27.25
CA ARG A 21 7.67 -5.09 -25.99
C ARG A 21 6.61 -4.01 -25.77
N GLN A 22 5.35 -4.36 -25.98
CA GLN A 22 4.21 -3.50 -25.65
C GLN A 22 4.27 -3.30 -24.13
N ARG A 23 4.59 -2.09 -23.69
CA ARG A 23 4.78 -1.78 -22.27
C ARG A 23 3.45 -1.36 -21.67
N SER A 24 3.14 -1.90 -20.49
CA SER A 24 2.02 -1.44 -19.68
C SER A 24 2.26 0.01 -19.24
N THR A 25 1.22 0.85 -19.28
CA THR A 25 1.26 2.24 -18.81
C THR A 25 0.98 2.33 -17.31
N ILE A 26 0.31 1.32 -16.74
CA ILE A 26 0.09 1.19 -15.30
C ILE A 26 1.05 0.18 -14.68
N SER A 27 1.61 0.54 -13.51
CA SER A 27 2.54 -0.32 -12.79
C SER A 27 1.83 -1.43 -12.02
N PHE A 28 2.34 -2.66 -12.12
CA PHE A 28 1.91 -3.81 -11.34
C PHE A 28 3.06 -4.82 -11.15
N PRO A 29 3.04 -5.62 -10.08
CA PRO A 29 4.10 -6.58 -9.80
C PRO A 29 3.93 -7.85 -10.65
N TYR A 30 5.06 -8.48 -10.99
CA TYR A 30 5.08 -9.78 -11.69
C TYR A 30 5.19 -10.98 -10.72
N ALA A 31 5.35 -10.72 -9.43
CA ALA A 31 5.27 -11.69 -8.34
C ALA A 31 4.14 -11.29 -7.36
N ASP A 32 3.59 -12.25 -6.64
CA ASP A 32 2.48 -12.03 -5.70
C ASP A 32 2.96 -11.49 -4.34
N LEU A 33 1.98 -11.12 -3.51
CA LEU A 33 2.22 -10.52 -2.19
C LEU A 33 3.05 -11.43 -1.28
N ASN A 34 2.79 -12.73 -1.24
CA ASN A 34 3.56 -13.67 -0.41
C ASN A 34 5.04 -13.74 -0.83
N SER A 35 5.32 -13.70 -2.13
CA SER A 35 6.70 -13.63 -2.63
C SER A 35 7.42 -12.38 -2.11
N ALA A 36 6.72 -11.25 -2.04
CA ALA A 36 7.26 -10.01 -1.47
C ALA A 36 7.39 -10.06 0.06
N VAL A 37 6.44 -10.70 0.75
CA VAL A 37 6.48 -10.90 2.21
C VAL A 37 7.67 -11.77 2.61
N ALA A 38 8.02 -12.79 1.81
CA ALA A 38 9.18 -13.64 2.07
C ALA A 38 10.49 -12.82 2.11
N LEU A 39 10.66 -11.86 1.19
CA LEU A 39 11.79 -10.92 1.24
C LEU A 39 11.74 -10.07 2.51
N ALA A 40 10.57 -9.56 2.88
CA ALA A 40 10.43 -8.74 4.07
C ALA A 40 10.78 -9.51 5.37
N GLN A 41 10.35 -10.78 5.44
CA GLN A 41 10.69 -11.69 6.53
C GLN A 41 12.20 -11.97 6.60
N ALA A 42 12.85 -12.20 5.45
CA ALA A 42 14.29 -12.42 5.39
C ALA A 42 15.07 -11.19 5.89
N ILE A 43 14.67 -9.97 5.50
CA ILE A 43 15.29 -8.74 6.01
C ILE A 43 15.08 -8.62 7.52
N HIS A 44 13.84 -8.77 7.99
CA HIS A 44 13.53 -8.65 9.42
C HIS A 44 14.29 -9.67 10.27
N GLY A 45 14.33 -10.93 9.84
CA GLY A 45 14.97 -12.02 10.57
C GLY A 45 16.49 -11.90 10.69
N ASN A 46 17.16 -11.21 9.76
CA ASN A 46 18.63 -11.10 9.75
C ASN A 46 19.14 -9.74 10.25
N VAL A 47 18.46 -8.63 9.90
CA VAL A 47 18.93 -7.27 10.25
C VAL A 47 17.93 -6.46 11.06
N GLY A 48 16.76 -7.01 11.39
CA GLY A 48 15.75 -6.33 12.18
C GLY A 48 15.24 -5.06 11.48
N LEU A 49 15.71 -3.90 11.95
CA LEU A 49 15.41 -2.58 11.39
C LEU A 49 16.54 -2.01 10.51
N GLY A 50 17.65 -2.73 10.36
CA GLY A 50 18.83 -2.33 9.60
C GLY A 50 18.65 -2.38 8.08
N ASP A 51 19.77 -2.18 7.38
CA ASP A 51 19.88 -2.32 5.91
C ASP A 51 20.57 -3.63 5.56
N CYS A 52 20.25 -4.17 4.38
CA CYS A 52 21.04 -5.21 3.74
C CYS A 52 21.29 -4.90 2.26
N ASP A 53 22.29 -5.54 1.66
CA ASP A 53 22.54 -5.44 0.22
C ASP A 53 21.92 -6.60 -0.60
N ASP A 54 22.06 -6.54 -1.93
CA ASP A 54 21.57 -7.58 -2.84
C ASP A 54 22.18 -8.95 -2.54
N SER A 55 23.47 -9.01 -2.20
CA SER A 55 24.20 -10.26 -1.97
C SER A 55 23.74 -10.93 -0.69
N GLN A 56 23.57 -10.14 0.37
CA GLN A 56 23.04 -10.60 1.66
C GLN A 56 21.61 -11.14 1.51
N LEU A 57 20.72 -10.38 0.87
CA LEU A 57 19.32 -10.77 0.71
C LEU A 57 19.16 -12.00 -0.20
N ALA A 58 19.95 -12.09 -1.27
CA ALA A 58 19.96 -13.26 -2.14
C ALA A 58 20.46 -14.50 -1.38
N ALA A 59 21.51 -14.38 -0.57
CA ALA A 59 22.01 -15.48 0.26
C ALA A 59 20.96 -15.97 1.27
N TRP A 60 20.27 -15.08 1.98
CA TRP A 60 19.24 -15.44 2.96
C TRP A 60 18.01 -16.11 2.35
N THR A 61 17.74 -15.81 1.07
CA THR A 61 16.61 -16.38 0.34
C THR A 61 16.99 -17.57 -0.54
N ASN A 62 18.25 -18.02 -0.44
CA ASN A 62 18.84 -19.09 -1.25
C ASN A 62 18.67 -18.87 -2.76
N GLN A 63 18.85 -17.62 -3.19
CA GLN A 63 18.75 -17.18 -4.57
C GLN A 63 20.08 -16.60 -5.06
N SER A 64 20.24 -16.54 -6.39
CA SER A 64 21.34 -15.82 -7.01
C SER A 64 20.95 -14.36 -7.26
N VAL A 65 21.84 -13.42 -6.97
CA VAL A 65 21.71 -11.99 -7.32
C VAL A 65 21.45 -11.79 -8.81
N LYS A 66 21.99 -12.67 -9.67
CA LYS A 66 21.82 -12.61 -11.13
C LYS A 66 20.45 -13.14 -11.59
N SER A 67 19.71 -13.85 -10.74
CA SER A 67 18.45 -14.46 -11.13
C SER A 67 17.39 -13.41 -11.49
N SER A 68 16.60 -13.71 -12.52
CA SER A 68 15.46 -12.88 -12.92
C SER A 68 14.38 -12.88 -11.83
N THR A 69 14.13 -14.04 -11.22
CA THR A 69 13.16 -14.21 -10.12
C THR A 69 13.47 -13.30 -8.93
N PHE A 70 14.72 -13.24 -8.46
CA PHE A 70 15.11 -12.37 -7.36
C PHE A 70 14.82 -10.89 -7.66
N ARG A 71 15.20 -10.44 -8.86
CA ARG A 71 14.95 -9.06 -9.32
C ARG A 71 13.45 -8.75 -9.44
N VAL A 72 12.65 -9.70 -9.91
CA VAL A 72 11.19 -9.57 -10.00
C VAL A 72 10.57 -9.46 -8.60
N GLN A 73 11.00 -10.29 -7.65
CA GLN A 73 10.52 -10.24 -6.26
C GLN A 73 10.88 -8.91 -5.60
N LEU A 74 12.09 -8.41 -5.83
CA LEU A 74 12.56 -7.14 -5.29
C LEU A 74 11.72 -5.96 -5.81
N THR A 75 11.42 -5.93 -7.10
CA THR A 75 10.51 -4.93 -7.70
C THR A 75 9.09 -5.07 -7.13
N ALA A 76 8.59 -6.31 -6.96
CA ALA A 76 7.27 -6.54 -6.37
C ALA A 76 7.20 -6.02 -4.93
N ALA A 77 8.21 -6.28 -4.10
CA ALA A 77 8.26 -5.81 -2.72
C ALA A 77 8.22 -4.29 -2.59
N ARG A 78 8.84 -3.57 -3.53
CA ARG A 78 8.71 -2.10 -3.61
C ARG A 78 7.31 -1.65 -4.03
N LEU A 79 6.71 -2.30 -5.03
CA LEU A 79 5.34 -1.96 -5.47
C LEU A 79 4.27 -2.24 -4.40
N PHE A 80 4.47 -3.27 -3.57
CA PHE A 80 3.63 -3.54 -2.40
C PHE A 80 3.94 -2.61 -1.21
N GLY A 81 4.91 -1.70 -1.36
CA GLY A 81 5.31 -0.74 -0.34
C GLY A 81 6.04 -1.35 0.85
N LEU A 82 6.57 -2.57 0.74
CA LEU A 82 7.26 -3.26 1.85
C LEU A 82 8.71 -2.81 2.01
N MET A 83 9.34 -2.41 0.91
CA MET A 83 10.75 -2.03 0.86
C MET A 83 10.91 -0.59 0.37
N GLY A 84 11.88 0.13 0.94
CA GLY A 84 12.21 1.47 0.50
C GLY A 84 12.76 1.52 -0.92
N THR A 85 12.66 2.69 -1.53
CA THR A 85 13.22 3.04 -2.85
C THR A 85 14.57 3.75 -2.74
N ASP A 86 15.02 4.02 -1.52
CA ASP A 86 15.99 5.06 -1.21
C ASP A 86 17.42 4.50 -1.12
N GLY A 87 17.87 3.83 -2.18
CA GLY A 87 19.24 3.33 -2.22
C GLY A 87 19.46 2.29 -3.30
N ALA A 88 20.34 2.60 -4.25
CA ALA A 88 20.85 1.59 -5.17
C ALA A 88 21.62 0.52 -4.37
N GLY A 89 21.18 -0.73 -4.46
CA GLY A 89 21.83 -1.88 -3.81
C GLY A 89 21.70 -1.94 -2.29
N LYS A 90 20.85 -1.11 -1.66
CA LYS A 90 20.51 -1.20 -0.23
C LYS A 90 19.01 -1.38 -0.02
N HIS A 91 18.67 -2.29 0.87
CA HIS A 91 17.32 -2.74 1.13
C HIS A 91 16.97 -2.55 2.59
N ARG A 92 15.87 -1.86 2.84
CA ARG A 92 15.28 -1.66 4.17
C ARG A 92 13.78 -1.83 4.11
N LEU A 93 13.21 -2.33 5.19
CA LEU A 93 11.75 -2.31 5.39
C LEU A 93 11.23 -0.91 5.60
N THR A 94 10.16 -0.57 4.90
CA THR A 94 9.31 0.59 5.21
C THR A 94 8.55 0.34 6.52
N GLU A 95 7.81 1.33 6.99
CA GLU A 95 6.89 1.12 8.11
C GLU A 95 5.85 0.03 7.80
N LEU A 96 5.32 0.02 6.57
CA LEU A 96 4.39 -1.02 6.13
C LEU A 96 5.07 -2.41 6.06
N GLY A 97 6.32 -2.47 5.62
CA GLY A 97 7.14 -3.68 5.63
C GLY A 97 7.41 -4.21 7.04
N ARG A 98 7.47 -3.35 8.06
CA ARG A 98 7.57 -3.78 9.47
C ARG A 98 6.23 -4.29 9.99
N MET A 99 5.14 -3.61 9.64
CA MET A 99 3.80 -4.06 10.03
C MET A 99 3.45 -5.43 9.44
N ILE A 100 3.96 -5.79 8.25
CA ILE A 100 3.61 -7.07 7.61
C ILE A 100 4.26 -8.28 8.29
N VAL A 101 5.43 -8.08 8.91
CA VAL A 101 6.14 -9.11 9.66
C VAL A 101 5.73 -9.18 11.13
N ASP A 102 5.06 -8.15 11.65
CA ASP A 102 4.44 -8.15 12.99
C ASP A 102 3.12 -8.97 12.95
N PRO A 103 3.03 -10.10 13.69
CA PRO A 103 1.84 -10.95 13.69
C PRO A 103 0.55 -10.22 14.09
N SER A 104 0.65 -9.21 14.96
CA SER A 104 -0.51 -8.44 15.42
C SER A 104 -1.06 -7.48 14.36
N ARG A 105 -0.21 -7.07 13.41
CA ARG A 105 -0.53 -6.07 12.37
C ARG A 105 -0.52 -6.65 10.95
N THR A 106 -0.16 -7.92 10.78
CA THR A 106 0.00 -8.55 9.46
C THR A 106 -1.26 -8.48 8.60
N ARG A 107 -2.45 -8.64 9.19
CA ARG A 107 -3.73 -8.59 8.45
C ARG A 107 -3.96 -7.21 7.84
N GLU A 108 -3.77 -6.17 8.64
CA GLU A 108 -3.90 -4.79 8.22
C GLU A 108 -2.84 -4.42 7.17
N ALA A 109 -1.60 -4.81 7.43
CA ALA A 109 -0.47 -4.54 6.54
C ALA A 109 -0.66 -5.18 5.16
N ARG A 110 -1.10 -6.44 5.09
CA ARG A 110 -1.35 -7.14 3.82
C ARG A 110 -2.39 -6.42 2.97
N ALA A 111 -3.49 -5.96 3.58
CA ALA A 111 -4.52 -5.21 2.88
C ALA A 111 -4.02 -3.84 2.39
N ARG A 112 -3.29 -3.11 3.24
CA ARG A 112 -2.66 -1.84 2.85
C ARG A 112 -1.64 -2.04 1.72
N SER A 113 -0.81 -3.08 1.77
CA SER A 113 0.16 -3.42 0.73
C SER A 113 -0.50 -3.75 -0.59
N PHE A 114 -1.59 -4.51 -0.58
CA PHE A 114 -2.36 -4.80 -1.79
C PHE A 114 -2.80 -3.51 -2.50
N LEU A 115 -3.29 -2.53 -1.75
CA LEU A 115 -3.77 -1.24 -2.28
C LEU A 115 -2.64 -0.24 -2.61
N MET A 116 -1.37 -0.54 -2.31
CA MET A 116 -0.23 0.26 -2.78
C MET A 116 0.03 0.09 -4.28
N VAL A 117 -0.34 -1.07 -4.83
CA VAL A 117 -0.11 -1.36 -6.24
C VAL A 117 -1.13 -0.55 -7.07
N PRO A 118 -0.68 0.33 -8.00
CA PRO A 118 -1.59 1.20 -8.75
C PRO A 118 -2.69 0.46 -9.50
N LEU A 119 -2.35 -0.63 -10.20
CA LEU A 119 -3.34 -1.47 -10.88
C LEU A 119 -4.36 -2.07 -9.91
N PHE A 120 -3.91 -2.59 -8.77
CA PHE A 120 -4.79 -3.31 -7.85
C PHE A 120 -5.75 -2.36 -7.16
N LYS A 121 -5.27 -1.16 -6.80
CA LYS A 121 -6.10 -0.08 -6.31
C LYS A 121 -7.15 0.33 -7.35
N ALA A 122 -6.78 0.51 -8.61
CA ALA A 122 -7.72 0.89 -9.66
C ALA A 122 -8.82 -0.16 -9.88
N VAL A 123 -8.45 -1.45 -9.90
CA VAL A 123 -9.42 -2.55 -9.98
C VAL A 123 -10.30 -2.60 -8.74
N PHE A 124 -9.73 -2.39 -7.55
CA PHE A 124 -10.50 -2.33 -6.31
C PHE A 124 -11.51 -1.19 -6.32
N ASP A 125 -11.10 0.01 -6.68
CA ASP A 125 -11.98 1.19 -6.73
C ASP A 125 -13.17 0.98 -7.69
N ASN A 126 -12.98 0.22 -8.79
CA ASN A 126 -14.04 -0.12 -9.74
C ASN A 126 -15.01 -1.21 -9.26
N TYR A 127 -14.56 -2.12 -8.40
CA TYR A 127 -15.31 -3.33 -8.03
C TYR A 127 -15.62 -3.45 -6.53
N ASN A 128 -15.23 -2.47 -5.71
CA ASN A 128 -15.46 -2.50 -4.27
C ASN A 128 -16.95 -2.61 -3.95
N GLY A 129 -17.33 -3.68 -3.22
CA GLY A 129 -18.73 -3.96 -2.88
C GLY A 129 -19.57 -4.56 -4.02
N SER A 130 -18.97 -4.78 -5.20
CA SER A 130 -19.60 -5.39 -6.37
C SER A 130 -19.07 -6.80 -6.62
N ILE A 131 -19.77 -7.55 -7.48
CA ILE A 131 -19.34 -8.87 -7.92
C ILE A 131 -18.18 -8.69 -8.91
N LEU A 132 -17.08 -9.42 -8.69
CA LEU A 132 -15.96 -9.46 -9.61
C LEU A 132 -16.40 -10.12 -10.92
N PRO A 133 -16.05 -9.51 -12.07
CA PRO A 133 -16.37 -10.09 -13.35
C PRO A 133 -15.58 -11.39 -13.56
N PRO A 134 -16.03 -12.28 -14.47
CA PRO A 134 -15.30 -13.50 -14.82
C PRO A 134 -13.88 -13.18 -15.29
N ALA A 135 -12.96 -14.14 -15.14
CA ALA A 135 -11.53 -13.96 -15.42
C ALA A 135 -11.22 -13.27 -16.77
N ALA A 136 -11.91 -13.66 -17.85
CA ALA A 136 -11.71 -13.06 -19.17
C ALA A 136 -12.17 -11.60 -19.26
N ALA A 137 -13.23 -11.22 -18.53
CA ALA A 137 -13.69 -9.84 -18.46
C ALA A 137 -12.77 -8.99 -17.59
N LEU A 138 -12.36 -9.51 -16.43
CA LEU A 138 -11.38 -8.84 -15.56
C LEU A 138 -10.07 -8.52 -16.29
N ALA A 139 -9.56 -9.47 -17.11
CA ALA A 139 -8.36 -9.25 -17.91
C ALA A 139 -8.55 -8.14 -18.96
N ARG A 140 -9.73 -8.03 -19.58
CA ARG A 140 -10.03 -6.94 -20.53
C ARG A 140 -10.09 -5.58 -19.82
N ASP A 141 -10.68 -5.53 -18.64
CA ASP A 141 -10.72 -4.29 -17.85
C ASP A 141 -9.32 -3.86 -17.42
N MET A 142 -8.46 -4.80 -17.04
CA MET A 142 -7.05 -4.51 -16.74
C MET A 142 -6.30 -3.92 -17.95
N VAL A 143 -6.60 -4.39 -19.17
CA VAL A 143 -6.05 -3.78 -20.39
C VAL A 143 -6.56 -2.35 -20.56
N ALA A 144 -7.86 -2.11 -20.33
CA ALA A 144 -8.43 -0.76 -20.36
C ALA A 144 -7.82 0.17 -19.30
N LEU A 145 -7.37 -0.37 -18.16
CA LEU A 145 -6.65 0.35 -17.11
C LEU A 145 -5.16 0.58 -17.43
N GLY A 146 -4.65 0.07 -18.55
CA GLY A 146 -3.28 0.32 -19.01
C GLY A 146 -2.33 -0.87 -18.94
N VAL A 147 -2.83 -2.09 -18.70
CA VAL A 147 -2.00 -3.31 -18.79
C VAL A 147 -1.79 -3.67 -20.27
N ALA A 148 -0.58 -4.07 -20.65
CA ALA A 148 -0.31 -4.55 -22.00
C ALA A 148 -1.05 -5.86 -22.31
N GLU A 149 -1.55 -5.98 -23.55
CA GLU A 149 -2.34 -7.12 -24.00
C GLU A 149 -1.65 -8.47 -23.75
N LYS A 150 -0.32 -8.52 -23.98
CA LYS A 150 0.50 -9.73 -23.80
C LYS A 150 0.65 -10.17 -22.33
N THR A 151 0.43 -9.27 -21.36
CA THR A 151 0.67 -9.56 -19.93
C THR A 151 -0.60 -9.50 -19.07
N LYS A 152 -1.76 -9.26 -19.67
CA LYS A 152 -3.07 -9.18 -18.98
C LYS A 152 -3.39 -10.41 -18.13
N ASP A 153 -3.10 -11.61 -18.63
CA ASP A 153 -3.40 -12.85 -17.90
C ASP A 153 -2.49 -13.00 -16.69
N ARG A 154 -1.22 -12.59 -16.81
CA ARG A 154 -0.29 -12.57 -15.69
C ARG A 154 -0.72 -11.53 -14.66
N ALA A 155 -1.09 -10.33 -15.08
CA ALA A 155 -1.58 -9.28 -14.19
C ALA A 155 -2.80 -9.75 -13.38
N ARG A 156 -3.77 -10.38 -14.06
CA ARG A 156 -4.97 -10.98 -13.43
C ARG A 156 -4.59 -12.05 -12.41
N GLN A 157 -3.74 -13.01 -12.76
CA GLN A 157 -3.34 -14.07 -11.86
C GLN A 157 -2.63 -13.54 -10.61
N VAL A 158 -1.72 -12.57 -10.78
CA VAL A 158 -1.00 -11.96 -9.65
C VAL A 158 -1.95 -11.15 -8.77
N PHE A 159 -2.88 -10.41 -9.37
CA PHE A 159 -3.95 -9.71 -8.65
C PHE A 159 -4.78 -10.68 -7.81
N GLU A 160 -5.33 -11.73 -8.40
CA GLU A 160 -6.19 -12.70 -7.71
C GLU A 160 -5.45 -13.38 -6.55
N ARG A 161 -4.21 -13.85 -6.78
CA ARG A 161 -3.39 -14.44 -5.71
C ARG A 161 -3.10 -13.43 -4.60
N SER A 162 -2.77 -12.19 -4.95
CA SER A 162 -2.44 -11.16 -3.96
C SER A 162 -3.67 -10.69 -3.18
N ALA A 163 -4.84 -10.63 -3.82
CA ALA A 163 -6.12 -10.29 -3.20
C ALA A 163 -6.53 -11.36 -2.19
N ASP A 164 -6.39 -12.63 -2.56
CA ASP A 164 -6.62 -13.78 -1.67
C ASP A 164 -5.68 -13.73 -0.45
N GLN A 165 -4.38 -13.55 -0.69
CA GLN A 165 -3.35 -13.42 0.36
C GLN A 165 -3.59 -12.22 1.28
N ALA A 166 -4.17 -11.13 0.76
CA ALA A 166 -4.54 -9.95 1.52
C ALA A 166 -5.92 -10.05 2.20
N GLY A 167 -6.66 -11.14 1.97
CA GLY A 167 -7.94 -11.42 2.63
C GLY A 167 -9.14 -10.73 2.00
N PHE A 168 -9.04 -10.22 0.77
CA PHE A 168 -10.15 -9.53 0.09
C PHE A 168 -11.29 -10.47 -0.35
N PHE A 169 -11.04 -11.79 -0.41
CA PHE A 169 -12.04 -12.82 -0.76
C PHE A 169 -12.67 -13.50 0.47
N GLY A 170 -12.49 -12.94 1.67
CA GLY A 170 -13.05 -13.53 2.89
C GLY A 170 -14.58 -13.61 2.93
N SER A 171 -15.29 -12.84 2.10
CA SER A 171 -16.76 -12.86 1.97
C SER A 171 -17.27 -13.70 0.79
N GLY A 172 -16.37 -14.38 0.07
CA GLY A 172 -16.64 -15.09 -1.18
C GLY A 172 -15.64 -14.71 -2.28
N ARG A 173 -15.26 -15.67 -3.14
CA ARG A 173 -14.33 -15.43 -4.27
C ARG A 173 -14.94 -14.57 -5.39
N ASP A 174 -16.25 -14.36 -5.33
CA ASP A 174 -17.04 -13.55 -6.25
C ASP A 174 -17.04 -12.07 -5.86
N ARG A 175 -16.51 -11.67 -4.69
CA ARG A 175 -16.56 -10.28 -4.21
C ARG A 175 -15.21 -9.81 -3.72
N LEU A 176 -14.81 -8.64 -4.18
CA LEU A 176 -13.61 -7.97 -3.68
C LEU A 176 -14.01 -7.01 -2.56
N VAL A 177 -13.87 -7.44 -1.31
CA VAL A 177 -14.30 -6.68 -0.13
C VAL A 177 -13.11 -6.37 0.74
N MET A 178 -13.02 -5.13 1.22
CA MET A 178 -12.00 -4.76 2.20
C MET A 178 -12.13 -5.66 3.45
N PRO A 179 -11.06 -6.34 3.91
CA PRO A 179 -11.13 -7.11 5.12
C PRO A 179 -11.48 -6.19 6.30
N GLY A 180 -12.18 -6.70 7.33
CA GLY A 180 -12.49 -5.92 8.52
C GLY A 180 -11.21 -5.52 9.27
N ILE A 181 -10.67 -4.35 8.94
CA ILE A 181 -9.49 -3.73 9.53
C ILE A 181 -9.74 -2.23 9.71
N THR A 182 -9.17 -1.64 10.77
CA THR A 182 -9.28 -0.19 11.02
C THR A 182 -8.29 0.54 10.10
N ILE A 183 -8.74 0.95 8.92
CA ILE A 183 -7.89 1.66 7.95
C ILE A 183 -7.81 3.16 8.32
N GLY A 184 -6.82 3.52 9.15
CA GLY A 184 -6.32 4.90 9.20
C GLY A 184 -5.27 5.11 8.11
N VAL A 185 -5.66 5.36 6.86
CA VAL A 185 -4.69 5.46 5.75
C VAL A 185 -4.49 6.91 5.28
N ARG A 186 -3.25 7.39 5.44
CA ARG A 186 -2.58 8.31 4.50
C ARG A 186 -1.68 7.44 3.62
N LEU A 187 -2.04 7.26 2.35
CA LEU A 187 -1.16 6.56 1.39
C LEU A 187 0.07 7.44 1.11
N PRO A 188 1.29 6.89 1.14
CA PRO A 188 2.45 7.53 0.53
C PRO A 188 2.20 7.66 -0.97
N LYS A 189 2.42 8.85 -1.52
CA LYS A 189 2.38 9.06 -2.97
C LYS A 189 3.60 8.37 -3.60
N PRO A 190 3.48 7.79 -4.81
CA PRO A 190 4.63 7.33 -5.56
C PRO A 190 5.51 8.53 -5.90
N ASP A 191 6.79 8.46 -5.54
CA ASP A 191 7.78 9.50 -5.85
C ASP A 191 7.93 9.64 -7.37
N ALA A 192 7.34 10.69 -7.92
CA ALA A 192 7.66 11.20 -9.24
C ALA A 192 8.82 12.20 -9.09
N ASP A 193 9.94 11.85 -9.70
CA ASP A 193 11.10 12.67 -10.08
C ASP A 193 11.54 13.81 -9.14
N ARG A 194 12.68 13.55 -8.50
CA ARG A 194 13.49 14.57 -7.83
C ARG A 194 13.96 15.61 -8.85
N HIS A 195 13.41 16.82 -8.75
CA HIS A 195 14.14 18.03 -9.12
C HIS A 195 14.42 18.85 -7.86
N ASP A 196 15.66 19.29 -7.81
CA ASP A 196 16.34 19.94 -6.71
C ASP A 196 15.79 21.34 -6.44
N GLY A 197 15.84 21.77 -5.18
CA GLY A 197 15.89 23.18 -4.82
C GLY A 197 14.57 23.89 -4.47
N LYS A 198 14.50 24.21 -3.17
CA LYS A 198 13.90 25.38 -2.52
C LYS A 198 12.47 25.32 -1.96
N ASP A 199 12.50 25.59 -0.65
CA ASP A 199 11.54 26.27 0.19
C ASP A 199 10.37 25.47 0.78
N ARG A 200 10.40 25.48 2.12
CA ARG A 200 9.44 24.95 3.07
C ARG A 200 8.03 25.47 2.75
N GLU A 201 7.11 24.55 2.53
CA GLU A 201 5.76 24.69 3.07
C GLU A 201 5.19 23.29 3.35
N ALA A 202 5.28 22.91 4.62
CA ALA A 202 4.59 21.72 5.09
C ALA A 202 3.09 21.99 5.00
N ALA A 203 2.42 21.32 4.07
CA ALA A 203 0.98 21.15 4.03
C ALA A 203 0.52 20.31 5.24
N GLY A 204 0.61 20.89 6.44
CA GLY A 204 0.20 20.31 7.70
C GLY A 204 -0.54 21.38 8.49
N LYS A 205 -1.83 21.11 8.75
CA LYS A 205 -2.74 21.72 9.74
C LYS A 205 -2.57 23.23 9.98
N ASP A 206 -3.65 23.98 9.73
CA ASP A 206 -3.68 25.41 10.03
C ASP A 206 -3.17 25.68 11.47
N PRO A 207 -2.13 26.53 11.64
CA PRO A 207 -1.48 26.73 12.93
C PRO A 207 -2.42 27.30 14.00
N LEU A 208 -3.50 28.00 13.61
CA LEU A 208 -4.52 28.49 14.52
C LEU A 208 -5.36 27.34 15.10
N ILE A 209 -5.72 26.37 14.26
CA ILE A 209 -6.48 25.19 14.67
C ILE A 209 -5.62 24.32 15.58
N ASP A 210 -4.35 24.13 15.24
CA ASP A 210 -3.40 23.37 16.07
C ASP A 210 -3.20 24.03 17.45
N ALA A 211 -3.10 25.36 17.51
CA ALA A 211 -3.00 26.08 18.77
C ALA A 211 -4.25 25.92 19.66
N LEU A 212 -5.45 25.89 19.07
CA LEU A 212 -6.70 25.69 19.82
C LEU A 212 -6.85 24.27 20.35
N ILE A 213 -6.39 23.26 19.60
CA ILE A 213 -6.35 21.87 20.06
C ILE A 213 -5.36 21.71 21.22
N GLN A 214 -4.20 22.36 21.16
CA GLN A 214 -3.22 22.33 22.27
C GLN A 214 -3.73 23.02 23.55
N LYS A 215 -4.71 23.92 23.43
CA LYS A 215 -5.31 24.63 24.57
C LYS A 215 -6.40 23.82 25.29
N LEU A 216 -6.74 22.62 24.82
CA LEU A 216 -7.71 21.76 25.51
C LEU A 216 -7.18 21.34 26.89
N PRO A 217 -8.04 21.31 27.94
CA PRO A 217 -7.69 20.75 29.23
C PRO A 217 -7.29 19.27 29.11
N LYS A 218 -6.47 18.76 30.04
CA LYS A 218 -6.11 17.34 30.04
C LYS A 218 -7.33 16.51 30.44
N THR A 219 -7.37 15.27 29.95
CA THR A 219 -8.44 14.33 30.30
C THR A 219 -8.50 14.13 31.82
N GLY A 220 -9.62 14.51 32.43
CA GLY A 220 -9.85 14.43 33.87
C GLY A 220 -9.82 15.77 34.60
N ASP A 221 -9.36 16.86 33.96
CA ASP A 221 -9.41 18.20 34.55
C ASP A 221 -10.85 18.76 34.53
N PRO A 222 -11.25 19.55 35.54
CA PRO A 222 -12.53 20.22 35.54
C PRO A 222 -12.59 21.22 34.37
N TRP A 223 -13.57 21.02 33.48
CA TRP A 223 -13.82 21.89 32.34
C TRP A 223 -15.27 22.35 32.38
N SER A 224 -15.50 23.60 32.75
CA SER A 224 -16.84 24.14 32.97
C SER A 224 -17.64 24.23 31.66
N ALA A 225 -18.96 24.27 31.75
CA ALA A 225 -19.82 24.40 30.57
C ALA A 225 -19.54 25.71 29.80
N ASP A 226 -19.23 26.79 30.51
CA ASP A 226 -19.01 28.11 29.92
C ASP A 226 -17.67 28.13 29.16
N GLU A 227 -16.61 27.54 29.73
CA GLU A 227 -15.32 27.36 29.05
C GLU A 227 -15.42 26.47 27.81
N ARG A 228 -16.28 25.44 27.83
CA ARG A 228 -16.55 24.59 26.65
C ARG A 228 -17.20 25.40 25.54
N VAL A 229 -18.21 26.20 25.88
CA VAL A 229 -18.90 27.05 24.91
C VAL A 229 -17.94 28.08 24.31
N THR A 230 -17.13 28.75 25.12
CA THR A 230 -16.11 29.71 24.63
C THR A 230 -15.09 29.03 23.72
N TRP A 231 -14.59 27.84 24.09
CA TRP A 231 -13.64 27.11 23.24
C TRP A 231 -14.27 26.68 21.90
N LEU A 232 -15.51 26.20 21.94
CA LEU A 232 -16.26 25.81 20.73
C LEU A 232 -16.53 27.00 19.80
N GLN A 233 -16.81 28.18 20.35
CA GLN A 233 -16.95 29.40 19.56
C GLN A 233 -15.62 29.81 18.90
N MET A 234 -14.51 29.77 19.64
CA MET A 234 -13.17 30.09 19.10
C MET A 234 -12.77 29.17 17.95
N ILE A 235 -13.01 27.85 18.08
CA ILE A 235 -12.67 26.90 17.01
C ILE A 235 -13.61 27.04 15.80
N SER A 236 -14.88 27.38 16.02
CA SER A 236 -15.80 27.70 14.93
C SER A 236 -15.33 28.92 14.12
N MET A 237 -14.86 29.98 14.79
CA MET A 237 -14.28 31.15 14.12
C MET A 237 -13.01 30.79 13.34
N ALA A 238 -12.13 29.97 13.93
CA ALA A 238 -10.94 29.49 13.23
C ALA A 238 -11.28 28.72 11.95
N PHE A 239 -12.30 27.84 11.99
CA PHE A 239 -12.77 27.15 10.80
C PHE A 239 -13.31 28.09 9.72
N GLN A 240 -14.07 29.13 10.11
CA GLN A 240 -14.56 30.13 9.16
C GLN A 240 -13.41 30.91 8.50
N MET A 241 -12.35 31.24 9.25
CA MET A 241 -11.17 31.92 8.72
C MET A 241 -10.35 31.03 7.78
N THR A 242 -10.17 29.76 8.11
CA THR A 242 -9.35 28.82 7.33
C THR A 242 -10.06 28.26 6.10
N TYR A 243 -11.36 27.96 6.21
CA TYR A 243 -12.12 27.23 5.17
C TYR A 243 -13.21 28.08 4.49
N GLY A 244 -13.32 29.36 4.88
CA GLY A 244 -14.30 30.30 4.34
C GLY A 244 -15.61 30.34 5.15
N PRO A 245 -16.40 31.41 4.99
CA PRO A 245 -17.66 31.58 5.72
C PRO A 245 -18.68 30.54 5.27
N THR A 246 -18.98 29.59 6.16
CA THR A 246 -20.16 28.70 6.06
C THR A 246 -21.27 29.27 6.95
N GLU A 247 -22.50 28.77 6.81
CA GLU A 247 -23.68 29.13 7.62
C GLU A 247 -23.34 29.38 9.10
N ALA A 248 -23.97 30.39 9.71
CA ALA A 248 -23.68 30.79 11.07
C ALA A 248 -24.07 29.67 12.06
N ILE A 249 -23.07 29.09 12.73
CA ILE A 249 -23.29 28.09 13.78
C ILE A 249 -23.45 28.82 15.12
N GLU A 250 -24.61 28.67 15.75
CA GLU A 250 -24.87 29.19 17.08
C GLU A 250 -24.55 28.13 18.15
N ILE A 251 -23.60 28.44 19.03
CA ILE A 251 -23.17 27.54 20.12
C ILE A 251 -23.51 28.20 21.45
N LYS A 252 -24.47 27.61 22.16
CA LYS A 252 -24.99 28.08 23.45
C LYS A 252 -25.11 26.94 24.46
N LYS A 253 -25.04 27.29 25.74
CA LYS A 253 -25.33 26.38 26.85
C LYS A 253 -26.82 26.08 26.89
N LYS A 254 -27.20 24.81 27.02
CA LYS A 254 -28.62 24.42 27.11
C LYS A 254 -29.19 24.90 28.45
N GLY A 255 -30.08 25.89 28.41
CA GLY A 255 -30.73 26.47 29.59
C GLY A 255 -30.65 28.00 29.70
N GLU A 256 -30.17 28.68 28.65
CA GLU A 256 -30.14 30.14 28.52
C GLU A 256 -30.73 30.58 27.17
#